data_AF-A0A7L2UYQ3-F1
#
_entry.id   AF-A0A7L2UYQ3-F1
#
_cell.length_a   1.000
_cell.length_b   1.000
_cell.length_c   1.000
_cell.angle_alpha   90.00
_cell.angle_beta   90.00
_cell.angle_gamma   90.00
#
_symmetry.space_group_name_H-M   'P 1'
#
loop_
_entity.id
_entity.type
_entity.pdbx_description
1 polymer ?
#
loop_
_entity_poly.entity_id
_entity_poly.type
_entity_poly.pdbx_seq_one_letter_code
_entity_poly.pdbx_strand_id
1 'polypeptide(L)'
;QAGCPLPKVVEQFHYLLWPDHGVPRNPAQLLCLIEVVNKRGLEAPAGPVLVHCRYWGWKCLGAGTRLAGAVLTPNFLCLSAGIGRTGTFIALDFLLKMGKAEGKVDVFHCVQRLREQRVSMVQTQEQYTFLYEVLLEGLLCGSTGVPVESIASHVRCLREAETSRHNNILQKEFKALQKFSELFKLLPCREAEKPSNQPKNRKPGILPADSCRPILMSSLNADGSPGYINAVFANMYTEEDRLIVTQLPFHNTLVDFWALIWDYTCTSVVVLNQL
;
A
#
# COMPACT_ATOMS: atom_id res chain seq x y z
N GLN A 1 -41.23 -24.29 26.70
CA GLN A 1 -40.19 -24.51 25.68
C GLN A 1 -39.58 -23.15 25.37
N ALA A 2 -38.33 -22.90 25.77
CA ALA A 2 -37.62 -21.71 25.36
C ALA A 2 -37.31 -21.85 23.87
N GLY A 3 -37.85 -20.95 23.04
CA GLY A 3 -37.65 -20.99 21.59
C GLY A 3 -36.16 -20.89 21.25
N CYS A 4 -35.71 -21.70 20.31
CA CYS A 4 -34.33 -21.65 19.81
C CYS A 4 -34.07 -20.25 19.22
N PRO A 5 -32.98 -19.56 19.60
CA PRO A 5 -32.70 -18.23 19.08
C PRO A 5 -32.54 -18.28 17.55
N LEU A 6 -33.07 -17.26 16.86
CA LEU A 6 -32.93 -17.12 15.42
C LEU A 6 -31.44 -17.09 15.02
N PRO A 7 -31.08 -17.67 13.86
CA PRO A 7 -29.69 -17.68 13.39
C PRO A 7 -29.19 -16.24 13.19
N LYS A 8 -27.99 -15.96 13.69
CA LYS A 8 -27.30 -14.67 13.51
C LYS A 8 -26.29 -14.77 12.38
N VAL A 9 -26.44 -13.90 11.38
CA VAL A 9 -25.44 -13.75 10.31
C VAL A 9 -24.27 -12.93 10.85
N VAL A 10 -23.05 -13.39 10.61
CA VAL A 10 -21.81 -12.71 11.00
C VAL A 10 -20.94 -12.58 9.76
N GLU A 11 -20.56 -11.36 9.41
CA GLU A 11 -19.59 -11.08 8.35
C GLU A 11 -18.19 -10.94 8.95
N GLN A 12 -17.20 -11.58 8.32
CA GLN A 12 -15.80 -11.49 8.71
C GLN A 12 -14.98 -10.86 7.57
N PHE A 13 -14.30 -9.76 7.86
CA PHE A 13 -13.39 -9.10 6.93
C PHE A 13 -11.94 -9.49 7.26
N HIS A 14 -11.20 -9.98 6.27
CA HIS A 14 -9.81 -10.40 6.43
C HIS A 14 -8.88 -9.53 5.58
N TYR A 15 -8.08 -8.70 6.24
CA TYR A 15 -7.04 -7.92 5.58
C TYR A 15 -5.79 -8.77 5.37
N LEU A 16 -5.45 -9.06 4.11
CA LEU A 16 -4.34 -9.97 3.74
C LEU A 16 -3.02 -9.26 3.43
N LEU A 17 -3.05 -7.94 3.22
CA LEU A 17 -1.90 -7.17 2.70
C LEU A 17 -1.00 -6.58 3.79
N TRP A 18 -1.19 -6.97 5.05
CA TRP A 18 -0.31 -6.53 6.14
C TRP A 18 0.93 -7.44 6.22
N PRO A 19 2.15 -6.91 5.98
CA PRO A 19 3.36 -7.73 6.01
C PRO A 19 3.70 -8.22 7.41
N ASP A 20 4.46 -9.31 7.50
CA ASP A 20 4.91 -9.88 8.78
C ASP A 20 5.77 -8.90 9.59
N HIS A 21 6.57 -8.10 8.90
CA HIS A 21 7.37 -7.03 9.48
C HIS A 21 6.99 -5.67 8.88
N GLY A 22 6.81 -4.66 9.74
CA GLY A 22 6.49 -3.29 9.34
C GLY A 22 5.01 -3.06 9.07
N VAL A 23 4.74 -2.23 8.06
CA VAL A 23 3.42 -1.68 7.71
C VAL A 23 3.12 -1.91 6.22
N PRO A 24 1.84 -1.92 5.80
CA PRO A 24 1.48 -2.03 4.39
C PRO A 24 2.14 -0.95 3.53
N ARG A 25 2.54 -1.31 2.31
CA ARG A 25 3.12 -0.35 1.34
C ARG A 25 2.07 0.55 0.69
N ASN A 26 0.82 0.08 0.62
CA ASN A 26 -0.29 0.79 -0.03
C ASN A 26 -1.40 1.06 1.01
N PRO A 27 -1.58 2.32 1.45
CA PRO A 27 -2.60 2.70 2.44
C PRO A 27 -4.04 2.54 1.93
N ALA A 28 -4.26 2.70 0.62
CA ALA A 28 -5.59 2.76 0.01
C ALA A 28 -6.44 1.52 0.30
N GLN A 29 -5.84 0.34 0.35
CA GLN A 29 -6.55 -0.91 0.64
C GLN A 29 -7.03 -0.99 2.09
N LEU A 30 -6.28 -0.38 3.03
CA LEU A 30 -6.71 -0.29 4.42
C LEU A 30 -7.84 0.73 4.59
N LEU A 31 -7.77 1.86 3.88
CA LEU A 31 -8.84 2.86 3.83
C LEU A 31 -10.13 2.24 3.27
N CYS A 32 -10.04 1.50 2.17
CA CYS A 32 -11.16 0.77 1.57
C CYS A 32 -11.83 -0.19 2.57
N LEU A 33 -11.03 -0.96 3.32
CA LEU A 33 -11.55 -1.85 4.36
C LEU A 33 -12.32 -1.06 5.44
N ILE A 34 -11.80 0.07 5.91
CA ILE A 34 -12.47 0.92 6.90
C ILE A 34 -13.81 1.45 6.34
N GLU A 35 -13.84 1.87 5.07
CA GLU A 35 -15.06 2.32 4.41
C GLU A 35 -16.11 1.21 4.32
N VAL A 36 -15.72 -0.01 3.93
CA VAL A 36 -16.62 -1.17 3.86
C VAL A 36 -17.18 -1.53 5.24
N VAL A 37 -16.33 -1.59 6.28
CA VAL A 37 -16.76 -1.91 7.65
C VAL A 37 -17.72 -0.84 8.18
N ASN A 38 -17.42 0.44 7.96
CA ASN A 38 -18.29 1.54 8.38
C ASN A 38 -19.63 1.55 7.65
N LYS A 39 -19.62 1.31 6.33
CA LYS A 39 -20.84 1.20 5.52
C LYS A 39 -21.76 0.10 6.05
N ARG A 40 -21.20 -1.07 6.36
CA ARG A 40 -21.94 -2.18 6.97
C ARG A 40 -22.51 -1.83 8.35
N GLY A 41 -21.73 -1.14 9.18
CA GLY A 41 -22.19 -0.69 10.49
C GLY A 41 -23.39 0.26 10.43
N LEU A 42 -23.51 1.05 9.35
CA LEU A 42 -24.66 1.92 9.10
C LEU A 42 -25.88 1.16 8.57
N GLU A 43 -25.67 0.17 7.68
CA GLU A 43 -26.74 -0.64 7.07
C GLU A 43 -27.40 -1.60 8.08
N ALA A 44 -26.63 -2.14 9.02
CA ALA A 44 -27.10 -3.14 9.98
C ALA A 44 -26.52 -2.91 11.39
N PRO A 45 -27.02 -1.92 12.15
CA PRO A 45 -26.53 -1.62 13.49
C PRO A 45 -26.89 -2.74 14.49
N ALA A 46 -25.96 -3.67 14.73
CA ALA A 46 -26.22 -4.89 15.51
C ALA A 46 -25.35 -5.05 16.77
N GLY A 47 -24.39 -4.15 17.02
CA GLY A 47 -23.48 -4.19 18.17
C GLY A 47 -22.07 -3.65 17.86
N PRO A 48 -21.13 -3.74 18.83
CA PRO A 48 -19.75 -3.31 18.61
C PRO A 48 -19.06 -4.17 17.55
N VAL A 49 -18.22 -3.54 16.72
CA VAL A 49 -17.36 -4.26 15.77
C VAL A 49 -16.22 -4.93 16.52
N LEU A 50 -16.08 -6.25 16.37
CA LEU A 50 -14.96 -7.01 16.92
C LEU A 50 -13.76 -6.88 15.98
N VAL A 51 -12.64 -6.35 16.47
CA VAL A 51 -11.40 -6.22 15.71
C VAL A 51 -10.30 -7.05 16.39
N HIS A 52 -9.60 -7.86 15.60
CA HIS A 52 -8.46 -8.63 16.08
C HIS A 52 -7.37 -8.74 15.00
N CYS A 53 -6.16 -9.10 15.39
CA CYS A 53 -5.07 -9.44 14.48
C CYS A 53 -4.56 -10.85 14.81
N ARG A 54 -3.90 -11.50 13.85
CA ARG A 54 -3.39 -12.86 13.96
C ARG A 54 -1.86 -12.90 13.96
N TYR A 55 -1.28 -13.87 14.66
CA TYR A 55 0.09 -14.33 14.43
C TYR A 55 0.10 -15.24 13.19
N TRP A 56 1.13 -15.15 12.35
CA TRP A 56 1.30 -16.08 11.22
C TRP A 56 1.82 -17.46 11.63
N GLY A 57 2.37 -17.63 12.84
CA GLY A 57 2.88 -18.91 13.34
C GLY A 57 1.86 -20.05 13.43
N TRP A 58 0.57 -19.79 13.20
CA TRP A 58 -0.45 -20.84 13.11
C TRP A 58 -0.43 -21.61 11.77
N LYS A 59 0.17 -21.09 10.69
CA LYS A 59 0.33 -21.89 9.45
C LYS A 59 1.26 -23.09 9.60
N CYS A 60 2.04 -23.18 10.69
CA CYS A 60 2.95 -24.31 10.97
C CYS A 60 2.45 -25.30 12.02
N LEU A 61 1.26 -25.09 12.61
CA LEU A 61 0.68 -26.03 13.56
C LEU A 61 -0.60 -26.62 12.96
N GLY A 62 -0.39 -27.55 12.03
CA GLY A 62 -1.38 -28.60 11.77
C GLY A 62 -1.78 -29.25 13.09
N ALA A 63 -3.05 -29.61 13.20
CA ALA A 63 -3.65 -30.24 14.37
C ALA A 63 -2.73 -31.34 14.95
N GLY A 64 -2.11 -31.10 16.13
CA GLY A 64 -1.50 -32.18 16.90
C GLY A 64 -0.22 -31.88 17.69
N THR A 65 0.54 -30.81 17.44
CA THR A 65 1.88 -30.69 18.07
C THR A 65 1.91 -29.69 19.22
N ARG A 66 2.04 -30.18 20.46
CA ARG A 66 2.38 -29.35 21.63
C ARG A 66 3.86 -28.97 21.53
N LEU A 67 4.17 -27.68 21.37
CA LEU A 67 5.53 -27.18 21.53
C LEU A 67 5.85 -27.08 23.03
N ALA A 68 6.47 -28.13 23.56
CA ALA A 68 7.24 -28.03 24.78
C ALA A 68 8.59 -27.38 24.45
N GLY A 69 8.91 -26.26 25.10
CA GLY A 69 10.32 -25.82 25.24
C GLY A 69 10.81 -24.62 24.43
N ALA A 70 9.96 -23.79 23.83
CA ALA A 70 10.43 -22.49 23.32
C ALA A 70 10.52 -21.48 24.50
N VAL A 71 11.75 -21.08 24.86
CA VAL A 71 11.99 -19.97 25.79
C VAL A 71 11.43 -18.69 25.15
N LEU A 72 10.26 -18.27 25.63
CA LEU A 72 9.58 -17.05 25.17
C LEU A 72 10.35 -15.84 25.71
N THR A 73 11.07 -15.15 24.84
CA THR A 73 11.55 -13.80 25.16
C THR A 73 10.35 -12.84 25.22
N PRO A 74 10.34 -11.83 26.12
CA PRO A 74 9.19 -10.93 26.31
C PRO A 74 8.74 -10.20 25.02
N ASN A 75 9.64 -10.05 24.05
CA ASN A 75 9.35 -9.38 22.78
C ASN A 75 8.56 -10.24 21.77
N PHE A 76 8.52 -11.57 21.93
CA PHE A 76 7.79 -12.46 21.00
C PHE A 76 6.29 -12.60 21.32
N LEU A 77 5.86 -12.28 22.54
CA LEU A 77 4.48 -12.49 23.00
C LEU A 77 3.48 -11.41 22.48
N CYS A 78 3.97 -10.26 22.01
CA CYS A 78 3.13 -9.11 21.68
C CYS A 78 2.59 -9.08 20.23
N LEU A 79 3.17 -9.87 19.31
CA LEU A 79 2.92 -9.78 17.86
C LEU A 79 1.50 -10.25 17.43
N SER A 80 0.73 -10.86 18.33
CA SER A 80 -0.67 -11.27 18.09
C SER A 80 -1.62 -10.90 19.24
N ALA A 81 -1.24 -9.93 20.06
CA ALA A 81 -2.01 -9.55 21.24
C ALA A 81 -3.20 -8.61 20.93
N GLY A 82 -3.51 -8.35 19.66
CA GLY A 82 -4.55 -7.41 19.26
C GLY A 82 -4.24 -5.97 19.65
N ILE A 83 -2.96 -5.58 19.63
CA ILE A 83 -2.50 -4.24 20.08
C ILE A 83 -1.86 -3.42 18.96
N GLY A 84 -1.04 -4.03 18.10
CA GLY A 84 -0.34 -3.34 17.00
C GLY A 84 -1.26 -3.01 15.83
N ARG A 85 -1.42 -3.97 14.90
CA ARG A 85 -2.29 -3.82 13.71
C ARG A 85 -3.73 -3.43 14.06
N THR A 86 -4.27 -4.05 15.12
CA THR A 86 -5.59 -3.74 15.67
C THR A 86 -5.68 -2.31 16.18
N GLY A 87 -4.68 -1.84 16.94
CA GLY A 87 -4.64 -0.45 17.41
C GLY A 87 -4.52 0.54 16.28
N THR A 88 -3.72 0.23 15.25
CA THR A 88 -3.62 1.07 14.05
C THR A 88 -4.95 1.17 13.31
N PHE A 89 -5.65 0.05 13.10
CA PHE A 89 -6.98 0.05 12.46
C PHE A 89 -8.00 0.90 13.23
N ILE A 90 -8.07 0.71 14.56
CA ILE A 90 -9.02 1.43 15.42
C ILE A 90 -8.68 2.93 15.47
N ALA A 91 -7.41 3.28 15.65
CA ALA A 91 -6.96 4.67 15.68
C ALA A 91 -7.29 5.36 14.35
N LEU A 92 -7.02 4.71 13.22
CA LEU A 92 -7.27 5.26 11.91
C LEU A 92 -8.77 5.52 11.66
N ASP A 93 -9.65 4.56 11.99
CA ASP A 93 -11.10 4.75 11.88
C ASP A 93 -11.59 5.95 12.70
N PHE A 94 -11.13 6.06 13.95
CA PHE A 94 -11.46 7.17 14.83
C PHE A 94 -10.95 8.51 14.31
N LEU A 95 -9.69 8.57 13.87
CA LEU A 95 -9.05 9.79 13.37
C LEU A 95 -9.67 10.28 12.05
N LEU A 96 -10.06 9.37 11.16
CA LEU A 96 -10.78 9.74 9.93
C LEU A 96 -12.15 10.34 10.23
N LYS A 97 -12.87 9.79 11.22
CA LYS A 97 -14.15 10.35 11.68
C LYS A 97 -13.96 11.72 12.33
N MET A 98 -12.94 11.87 13.19
CA MET A 98 -12.57 13.14 13.81
C MET A 98 -12.22 14.21 12.77
N GLY A 99 -11.37 13.88 11.79
CA GLY A 99 -10.98 14.81 10.73
C GLY A 99 -12.16 15.28 9.89
N LYS A 100 -13.10 14.38 9.57
CA LYS A 100 -14.33 14.71 8.83
C LYS A 100 -15.31 15.56 9.66
N ALA A 101 -15.46 15.29 10.96
CA ALA A 101 -16.43 15.95 11.82
C ALA A 101 -15.94 17.31 12.37
N GLU A 102 -14.66 17.40 12.71
CA GLU A 102 -14.09 18.55 13.43
C GLU A 102 -13.13 19.39 12.58
N GLY A 103 -12.73 18.91 11.39
CA GLY A 103 -11.73 19.58 10.55
C GLY A 103 -10.32 19.57 11.15
N LYS A 104 -10.09 18.79 12.21
CA LYS A 104 -8.81 18.65 12.91
C LYS A 104 -8.61 17.19 13.32
N VAL A 105 -7.37 16.80 13.54
CA VAL A 105 -7.00 15.45 14.00
C VAL A 105 -5.94 15.53 15.09
N ASP A 106 -6.02 14.63 16.08
CA ASP A 106 -5.05 14.53 17.16
C ASP A 106 -4.60 13.08 17.34
N VAL A 107 -3.56 12.70 16.59
CA VAL A 107 -3.02 11.34 16.59
C VAL A 107 -2.43 10.96 17.94
N PHE A 108 -1.72 11.89 18.60
CA PHE A 108 -1.06 11.64 19.87
C PHE A 108 -2.09 11.32 20.96
N HIS A 109 -3.08 12.19 21.16
CA HIS A 109 -4.10 11.97 22.18
C HIS A 109 -4.99 10.78 21.83
N CYS A 110 -5.27 10.51 20.55
CA CYS A 110 -5.98 9.31 20.14
C CYS A 110 -5.24 8.04 20.60
N VAL A 111 -3.95 7.92 20.28
CA VAL A 111 -3.14 6.75 20.66
C VAL A 111 -2.96 6.66 22.18
N GLN A 112 -2.78 7.79 22.87
CA GLN A 112 -2.72 7.84 24.32
C GLN A 112 -4.00 7.27 24.95
N ARG A 113 -5.19 7.72 24.51
CA ARG A 113 -6.49 7.23 25.02
C ARG A 113 -6.69 5.74 24.74
N LEU A 114 -6.25 5.24 23.58
CA LEU A 114 -6.29 3.81 23.30
C LEU A 114 -5.39 3.02 24.27
N ARG A 115 -4.22 3.57 24.63
CA ARG A 115 -3.29 2.95 25.58
C ARG A 115 -3.80 2.94 27.02
N GLU A 116 -4.62 3.91 27.41
CA GLU A 116 -5.33 3.92 28.70
C GLU A 116 -6.35 2.78 28.80
N GLN A 117 -6.97 2.39 27.67
CA GLN A 117 -7.96 1.31 27.63
C GLN A 117 -7.33 -0.08 27.44
N ARG A 118 -6.24 -0.17 26.67
CA ARG A 118 -5.49 -1.41 26.44
C ARG A 118 -4.02 -1.08 26.25
N VAL A 119 -3.16 -1.68 27.08
CA VAL A 119 -1.71 -1.40 27.07
C VAL A 119 -1.10 -1.59 25.68
N SER A 120 -0.19 -0.69 25.30
CA SER A 120 0.63 -0.78 24.08
C SER A 120 -0.14 -0.84 22.75
N MET A 121 -1.35 -0.27 22.69
CA MET A 121 -2.04 0.00 21.41
C MET A 121 -1.17 0.85 20.48
N VAL A 122 -1.10 0.46 19.19
CA VAL A 122 -0.14 0.98 18.20
C VAL A 122 1.29 0.78 18.72
N GLN A 123 1.84 -0.40 18.45
CA GLN A 123 2.97 -0.93 19.20
C GLN A 123 4.32 -0.37 18.76
N THR A 124 4.51 -0.14 17.46
CA THR A 124 5.81 0.26 16.90
C THR A 124 5.80 1.69 16.36
N GLN A 125 6.99 2.29 16.25
CA GLN A 125 7.14 3.63 15.67
C GLN A 125 6.68 3.65 14.21
N GLU A 126 6.95 2.59 13.43
CA GLU A 126 6.54 2.47 12.04
C GLU A 126 5.01 2.48 11.91
N GLN A 127 4.30 1.79 12.81
CA GLN A 127 2.83 1.83 12.86
C GLN A 127 2.30 3.23 13.20
N TYR A 128 2.98 3.95 14.08
CA TYR A 128 2.62 5.31 14.45
C TYR A 128 2.86 6.30 13.30
N THR A 129 4.00 6.20 12.60
CA THR A 129 4.27 6.97 11.37
C THR A 129 3.24 6.65 10.28
N PHE A 130 2.94 5.36 10.09
CA PHE A 130 1.95 4.91 9.11
C PHE A 130 0.55 5.49 9.37
N LEU A 131 0.15 5.71 10.64
CA LEU A 131 -1.10 6.41 10.94
C LEU A 131 -1.16 7.80 10.31
N TYR A 132 -0.08 8.57 10.39
CA TYR A 132 -0.03 9.91 9.78
C TYR A 132 -0.10 9.82 8.26
N GLU A 133 0.62 8.87 7.65
CA GLU A 133 0.63 8.68 6.20
C GLU A 133 -0.77 8.32 5.66
N VAL A 134 -1.42 7.33 6.27
CA VAL A 134 -2.74 6.87 5.84
C VAL A 134 -3.82 7.92 6.13
N LEU A 135 -3.71 8.65 7.24
CA LEU A 135 -4.63 9.72 7.59
C LEU A 135 -4.51 10.89 6.60
N LEU A 136 -3.29 11.25 6.21
CA LEU A 136 -3.03 12.25 5.19
C LEU A 136 -3.64 11.82 3.85
N GLU A 137 -3.45 10.57 3.44
CA GLU A 137 -4.06 10.01 2.24
C GLU A 137 -5.59 10.07 2.29
N GLY A 138 -6.19 9.52 3.35
CA GLY A 138 -7.64 9.44 3.48
C GLY A 138 -8.34 10.80 3.58
N LEU A 139 -7.69 11.81 4.17
CA LEU A 139 -8.25 13.16 4.29
C LEU A 139 -7.99 14.05 3.06
N LEU A 140 -6.89 13.85 2.33
CA LEU A 140 -6.60 14.62 1.11
C LEU A 140 -7.34 14.09 -0.11
N CYS A 141 -7.41 12.76 -0.28
CA CYS A 141 -8.00 12.13 -1.45
C CYS A 141 -9.51 11.89 -1.30
N GLY A 142 -9.95 11.55 -0.09
CA GLY A 142 -11.28 11.00 0.12
C GLY A 142 -11.49 9.67 -0.64
N SER A 143 -12.76 9.29 -0.82
CA SER A 143 -13.10 8.09 -1.59
C SER A 143 -13.20 8.46 -3.07
N THR A 144 -12.25 7.97 -3.86
CA THR A 144 -12.20 8.16 -5.32
C THR A 144 -12.71 6.93 -6.09
N GLY A 145 -13.22 5.91 -5.38
CA GLY A 145 -13.77 4.70 -5.97
C GLY A 145 -15.11 4.97 -6.64
N VAL A 146 -15.24 4.62 -7.92
CA VAL A 146 -16.47 4.80 -8.70
C VAL A 146 -17.01 3.43 -9.12
N PRO A 147 -18.27 3.10 -8.79
CA PRO A 147 -18.91 1.88 -9.28
C PRO A 147 -18.97 1.87 -10.82
N VAL A 148 -18.82 0.70 -11.43
CA VAL A 148 -18.77 0.55 -12.90
C VAL A 148 -20.04 1.08 -13.55
N GLU A 149 -21.19 0.85 -12.93
CA GLU A 149 -22.50 1.35 -13.35
C GLU A 149 -22.60 2.88 -13.36
N SER A 150 -21.74 3.57 -12.59
CA SER A 150 -21.73 5.03 -12.44
C SER A 150 -20.57 5.71 -13.19
N ILE A 151 -19.68 4.96 -13.84
CA ILE A 151 -18.47 5.55 -14.45
C ILE A 151 -18.81 6.56 -15.57
N ALA A 152 -19.81 6.24 -16.39
CA ALA A 152 -20.21 7.07 -17.52
C ALA A 152 -20.78 8.42 -17.06
N SER A 153 -21.66 8.41 -16.05
CA SER A 153 -22.23 9.63 -15.49
C SER A 153 -21.16 10.45 -14.76
N HIS A 154 -20.28 9.79 -14.01
CA HIS A 154 -19.17 10.45 -13.30
C HIS A 154 -18.23 11.18 -14.27
N VAL A 155 -17.78 10.53 -15.35
CA VAL A 155 -16.90 11.15 -16.36
C VAL A 155 -17.57 12.35 -17.03
N ARG A 156 -18.87 12.28 -17.32
CA ARG A 156 -19.62 13.42 -17.87
C ARG A 156 -19.61 14.61 -16.91
N CYS A 157 -19.91 14.37 -15.62
CA CYS A 157 -19.89 15.42 -14.60
C CYS A 157 -18.50 16.05 -14.44
N LEU A 158 -17.42 15.25 -14.48
CA LEU A 158 -16.05 15.76 -14.41
C LEU A 158 -15.74 16.73 -15.56
N ARG A 159 -16.13 16.39 -16.80
CA ARG A 159 -15.92 17.23 -17.99
C ARG A 159 -16.74 18.53 -17.95
N GLU A 160 -17.98 18.47 -17.49
CA GLU A 160 -18.84 19.65 -17.31
C GLU A 160 -18.32 20.58 -16.22
N ALA A 161 -17.70 20.04 -15.16
CA ALA A 161 -17.08 20.84 -14.12
C ALA A 161 -15.85 21.61 -14.63
N GLU A 162 -15.08 21.07 -15.58
CA GLU A 162 -13.91 21.74 -16.17
C GLU A 162 -14.28 23.03 -16.92
N THR A 163 -15.40 23.05 -17.65
CA THR A 163 -15.84 24.22 -18.41
C THR A 163 -16.32 25.36 -17.51
N SER A 164 -16.76 25.07 -16.29
CA SER A 164 -17.33 26.04 -15.34
C SER A 164 -16.33 26.95 -14.62
N ARG A 165 -15.00 26.78 -14.83
CA ARG A 165 -13.86 27.51 -14.21
C ARG A 165 -13.80 27.61 -12.67
N HIS A 166 -14.85 27.23 -11.94
CA HIS A 166 -14.93 27.41 -10.50
C HIS A 166 -14.58 26.14 -9.70
N ASN A 167 -14.56 24.96 -10.32
CA ASN A 167 -14.22 23.70 -9.64
C ASN A 167 -13.71 22.63 -10.63
N ASN A 168 -12.48 22.77 -11.15
CA ASN A 168 -11.87 21.67 -11.92
C ASN A 168 -11.46 20.54 -10.94
N ILE A 169 -12.32 19.52 -10.83
CA ILE A 169 -12.13 18.38 -9.93
C ILE A 169 -10.90 17.56 -10.36
N LEU A 170 -10.72 17.31 -11.66
CA LEU A 170 -9.58 16.56 -12.20
C LEU A 170 -8.24 17.23 -11.87
N GLN A 171 -8.16 18.55 -11.97
CA GLN A 171 -6.96 19.29 -11.57
C GLN A 171 -6.68 19.20 -10.07
N LYS A 172 -7.72 19.21 -9.23
CA LYS A 172 -7.56 19.04 -7.78
C LYS A 172 -7.05 17.64 -7.45
N GLU A 173 -7.62 16.61 -8.06
CA GLU A 173 -7.16 15.22 -7.91
C GLU A 173 -5.72 15.06 -8.38
N PHE A 174 -5.38 15.57 -9.57
CA PHE A 174 -4.01 15.50 -10.09
C PHE A 174 -3.01 16.25 -9.21
N LYS A 175 -3.40 17.41 -8.66
CA LYS A 175 -2.57 18.16 -7.71
C LYS A 175 -2.38 17.40 -6.39
N ALA A 176 -3.38 16.62 -5.95
CA ALA A 176 -3.21 15.74 -4.80
C ALA A 176 -2.14 14.67 -5.07
N LEU A 177 -2.16 14.02 -6.25
CA LEU A 177 -1.13 13.05 -6.67
C LEU A 177 0.29 13.66 -6.63
N GLN A 178 0.45 14.90 -7.10
CA GLN A 178 1.72 15.61 -7.06
C GLN A 178 2.23 15.81 -5.62
N LYS A 179 1.35 16.20 -4.69
CA LYS A 179 1.71 16.33 -3.27
C LYS A 179 2.18 15.00 -2.69
N PHE A 180 1.55 13.89 -3.04
CA PHE A 180 2.03 12.57 -2.60
C PHE A 180 3.43 12.26 -3.14
N SER A 181 3.73 12.62 -4.39
CA SER A 181 5.08 12.47 -4.95
C SER A 181 6.14 13.31 -4.21
N GLU A 182 5.76 14.46 -3.66
CA GLU A 182 6.64 15.30 -2.84
C GLU A 182 6.82 14.75 -1.41
N LEU A 183 5.76 14.19 -0.83
CA LEU A 183 5.71 13.72 0.56
C LEU A 183 6.33 12.32 0.72
N PHE A 184 6.06 11.42 -0.21
CA PHE A 184 6.73 10.13 -0.29
C PHE A 184 8.10 10.36 -0.91
N LYS A 185 9.14 10.47 -0.05
CA LYS A 185 10.53 10.54 -0.51
C LYS A 185 10.76 9.47 -1.57
N LEU A 186 11.30 9.87 -2.72
CA LEU A 186 11.78 8.93 -3.71
C LEU A 186 12.70 7.93 -3.01
N LEU A 187 12.41 6.64 -3.22
CA LEU A 187 13.24 5.57 -2.73
C LEU A 187 14.67 5.75 -3.28
N PRO A 188 15.71 5.30 -2.55
CA PRO A 188 17.09 5.49 -2.98
C PRO A 188 17.33 4.96 -4.40
N CYS A 189 18.06 5.72 -5.22
CA CYS A 189 18.40 5.39 -6.60
C CYS A 189 19.93 5.24 -6.78
N ARG A 190 20.62 4.69 -5.78
CA ARG A 190 22.09 4.75 -5.67
C ARG A 190 22.78 4.06 -6.86
N GLU A 191 22.20 2.97 -7.34
CA GLU A 191 22.74 2.23 -8.49
C GLU A 191 22.63 3.02 -9.78
N ALA A 192 21.52 3.74 -9.95
CA ALA A 192 21.28 4.60 -11.12
C ALA A 192 22.18 5.83 -11.14
N GLU A 193 22.56 6.34 -9.97
CA GLU A 193 23.39 7.54 -9.79
C GLU A 193 24.90 7.28 -10.01
N LYS A 194 25.34 6.02 -10.07
CA LYS A 194 26.74 5.66 -10.31
C LYS A 194 27.26 6.29 -11.61
N PRO A 195 28.50 6.83 -11.63
CA PRO A 195 29.07 7.47 -12.83
C PRO A 195 29.06 6.57 -14.08
N SER A 196 29.25 5.26 -13.91
CA SER A 196 29.19 4.27 -15.00
C SER A 196 27.79 4.07 -15.60
N ASN A 197 26.74 4.35 -14.81
CA ASN A 197 25.35 4.13 -15.18
C ASN A 197 24.63 5.41 -15.61
N GLN A 198 25.13 6.59 -15.21
CA GLN A 198 24.61 7.88 -15.67
C GLN A 198 24.41 7.97 -17.20
N PRO A 199 25.35 7.56 -18.08
CA PRO A 199 25.14 7.63 -19.53
C PRO A 199 24.09 6.65 -20.06
N LYS A 200 23.61 5.71 -19.22
CA LYS A 200 22.52 4.77 -19.56
C LYS A 200 21.13 5.34 -19.21
N ASN A 201 21.05 6.53 -18.60
CA ASN A 201 19.79 7.18 -18.21
C ASN A 201 19.41 8.32 -19.18
N ARG A 202 18.21 8.28 -19.74
CA ARG A 202 17.75 9.30 -20.70
C ARG A 202 17.40 10.64 -20.07
N LYS A 203 16.86 10.62 -18.85
CA LYS A 203 16.53 11.84 -18.09
C LYS A 203 17.16 11.74 -16.69
N PRO A 204 18.03 12.68 -16.28
CA PRO A 204 18.70 12.63 -14.98
C PRO A 204 17.77 12.59 -13.76
N GLY A 205 16.55 13.14 -13.88
CA GLY A 205 15.55 13.12 -12.81
C GLY A 205 14.57 11.94 -12.84
N ILE A 206 14.72 11.00 -13.77
CA ILE A 206 13.85 9.82 -13.89
C ILE A 206 14.73 8.58 -13.74
N LEU A 207 14.94 8.18 -12.49
CA LEU A 207 15.84 7.10 -12.12
C LEU A 207 15.06 5.98 -11.43
N PRO A 208 15.42 4.71 -11.66
CA PRO A 208 14.78 3.59 -10.99
C PRO A 208 15.27 3.49 -9.54
N ALA A 209 14.32 3.30 -8.62
CA ALA A 209 14.64 3.00 -7.22
C ALA A 209 15.32 1.63 -7.09
N ASP A 210 16.32 1.54 -6.21
CA ASP A 210 17.12 0.33 -5.99
C ASP A 210 16.26 -0.88 -5.59
N SER A 211 15.17 -0.65 -4.85
CA SER A 211 14.27 -1.71 -4.38
C SER A 211 13.30 -2.25 -5.43
N CYS A 212 13.17 -1.57 -6.57
CA CYS A 212 12.17 -1.87 -7.60
C CYS A 212 12.79 -2.15 -8.97
N ARG A 213 14.12 -2.01 -9.12
CA ARG A 213 14.81 -2.21 -10.40
C ARG A 213 15.04 -3.71 -10.70
N PRO A 214 15.10 -4.10 -11.97
CA PRO A 214 15.63 -5.39 -12.37
C PRO A 214 17.15 -5.48 -12.15
N ILE A 215 17.63 -6.71 -11.99
CA ILE A 215 19.04 -7.07 -11.88
C ILE A 215 19.35 -7.93 -13.12
N LEU A 216 20.25 -7.44 -13.98
CA LEU A 216 20.61 -8.14 -15.20
C LEU A 216 21.74 -9.14 -14.91
N MET A 217 21.41 -10.42 -14.89
CA MET A 217 22.37 -11.50 -14.62
C MET A 217 23.02 -12.02 -15.90
N SER A 218 22.37 -11.89 -17.06
CA SER A 218 22.95 -12.26 -18.36
C SER A 218 23.80 -11.17 -19.01
N SER A 219 23.69 -9.92 -18.54
CA SER A 219 24.59 -8.82 -18.90
C SER A 219 25.46 -8.50 -17.70
N LEU A 220 26.76 -8.80 -17.76
CA LEU A 220 27.70 -8.54 -16.67
C LEU A 220 28.65 -7.40 -17.04
N ASN A 221 29.00 -6.60 -16.04
CA ASN A 221 30.06 -5.60 -16.16
C ASN A 221 31.44 -6.28 -16.15
N ALA A 222 32.49 -5.52 -16.49
CA ALA A 222 33.86 -6.04 -16.53
C ALA A 222 34.38 -6.57 -15.18
N ASP A 223 33.81 -6.09 -14.08
CA ASP A 223 34.11 -6.53 -12.71
C ASP A 223 33.29 -7.76 -12.27
N GLY A 224 32.47 -8.32 -13.16
CA GLY A 224 31.57 -9.43 -12.89
C GLY A 224 30.29 -9.05 -12.15
N SER A 225 30.06 -7.77 -11.87
CA SER A 225 28.81 -7.32 -11.26
C SER A 225 27.64 -7.34 -12.26
N PRO A 226 26.39 -7.53 -11.80
CA PRO A 226 25.22 -7.48 -12.66
C PRO A 226 25.09 -6.15 -13.42
N GLY A 227 24.61 -6.23 -14.65
CA GLY A 227 24.36 -5.10 -15.52
C GLY A 227 23.23 -4.19 -14.99
N TYR A 228 23.22 -2.97 -15.52
CA TYR A 228 22.25 -1.94 -15.17
C TYR A 228 21.47 -1.48 -16.40
N ILE A 229 20.15 -1.36 -16.22
CA ILE A 229 19.23 -0.69 -17.15
C ILE A 229 18.23 0.15 -16.37
N ASN A 230 17.85 1.30 -16.93
CA ASN A 230 16.84 2.18 -16.35
C ASN A 230 15.43 1.57 -16.56
N ALA A 231 15.02 0.71 -15.62
CA ALA A 231 13.73 0.04 -15.61
C ALA A 231 13.25 -0.22 -14.18
N VAL A 232 11.95 -0.37 -13.99
CA VAL A 232 11.33 -0.74 -12.71
C VAL A 232 10.24 -1.79 -12.89
N PHE A 233 10.04 -2.63 -11.88
CA PHE A 233 8.81 -3.42 -11.75
C PHE A 233 7.68 -2.51 -11.28
N ALA A 234 6.60 -2.47 -12.06
CA ALA A 234 5.34 -1.87 -11.68
C ALA A 234 4.39 -2.98 -11.23
N ASN A 235 3.86 -2.83 -10.02
CA ASN A 235 2.81 -3.70 -9.50
C ASN A 235 1.48 -3.34 -10.16
N MET A 236 0.73 -4.34 -10.61
CA MET A 236 -0.62 -4.17 -11.14
C MET A 236 -1.66 -4.73 -10.16
N TYR A 237 -2.89 -4.92 -10.65
CA TYR A 237 -4.06 -5.32 -9.86
C TYR A 237 -3.86 -6.65 -9.12
N THR A 238 -3.13 -7.61 -9.71
CA THR A 238 -2.74 -8.86 -9.04
C THR A 238 -1.22 -8.93 -8.86
N GLU A 239 -0.74 -9.69 -7.86
CA GLU A 239 0.71 -9.86 -7.62
C GLU A 239 1.43 -10.64 -8.73
N GLU A 240 0.67 -11.35 -9.57
CA GLU A 240 1.15 -12.09 -10.74
C GLU A 240 1.31 -11.17 -11.97
N ASP A 241 0.56 -10.07 -12.02
CA ASP A 241 0.61 -9.08 -13.08
C ASP A 241 1.78 -8.09 -12.86
N ARG A 242 3.01 -8.52 -13.14
CA ARG A 242 4.21 -7.67 -13.07
C ARG A 242 4.52 -7.09 -14.43
N LEU A 243 4.44 -5.77 -14.56
CA LEU A 243 4.93 -5.06 -15.74
C LEU A 243 6.33 -4.53 -15.49
N ILE A 244 7.19 -4.58 -16.50
CA ILE A 244 8.47 -3.88 -16.48
C ILE A 244 8.32 -2.60 -17.28
N VAL A 245 8.50 -1.47 -16.60
CA VAL A 245 8.47 -0.14 -17.23
C VAL A 245 9.92 0.28 -17.46
N THR A 246 10.27 0.59 -18.70
CA THR A 246 11.63 0.99 -19.08
C THR A 246 11.59 2.13 -20.10
N GLN A 247 12.67 2.90 -20.16
CA GLN A 247 12.87 3.90 -21.20
C GLN A 247 13.14 3.24 -22.56
N LEU A 248 12.97 3.99 -23.66
CA LEU A 248 13.44 3.54 -24.99
C LEU A 248 14.95 3.26 -24.95
N PRO A 249 15.42 2.08 -25.38
CA PRO A 249 16.84 1.75 -25.35
C PRO A 249 17.66 2.69 -26.23
N PHE A 250 18.89 2.95 -25.81
CA PHE A 250 19.92 3.57 -26.63
C PHE A 250 20.70 2.50 -27.39
N HIS A 251 21.47 2.92 -28.40
CA HIS A 251 22.42 2.03 -29.07
C HIS A 251 23.39 1.35 -28.07
N ASN A 252 23.87 2.07 -27.06
CA ASN A 252 24.77 1.55 -26.02
C ASN A 252 24.08 0.75 -24.91
N THR A 253 22.74 0.65 -24.90
CA THR A 253 21.97 -0.16 -23.93
C THR A 253 21.13 -1.24 -24.59
N LEU A 254 21.33 -1.51 -25.89
CA LEU A 254 20.58 -2.56 -26.61
C LEU A 254 20.84 -3.95 -26.04
N VAL A 255 22.09 -4.25 -25.67
CA VAL A 255 22.45 -5.53 -25.04
C VAL A 255 21.76 -5.67 -23.68
N ASP A 256 21.80 -4.62 -22.85
CA ASP A 256 21.12 -4.59 -21.55
C ASP A 256 19.59 -4.75 -21.70
N PHE A 257 19.00 -4.20 -22.76
CA PHE A 257 17.57 -4.32 -23.05
C PHE A 257 17.18 -5.76 -23.42
N TRP A 258 17.99 -6.45 -24.22
CA TRP A 258 17.74 -7.85 -24.53
C TRP A 258 18.02 -8.78 -23.35
N ALA A 259 19.03 -8.46 -22.53
CA ALA A 259 19.27 -9.15 -21.26
C ALA A 259 18.08 -9.01 -20.31
N LEU A 260 17.46 -7.83 -20.24
CA LEU A 260 16.23 -7.61 -19.47
C LEU A 260 15.09 -8.52 -19.95
N ILE A 261 14.87 -8.60 -21.26
CA ILE A 261 13.84 -9.47 -21.85
C ILE A 261 14.12 -10.94 -21.53
N TRP A 262 15.38 -11.35 -21.65
CA TRP A 262 15.81 -12.72 -21.43
C TRP A 262 15.69 -13.14 -19.96
N ASP A 263 16.31 -12.38 -19.05
CA ASP A 263 16.40 -12.71 -17.62
C ASP A 263 15.02 -12.78 -16.95
N TYR A 264 14.08 -11.97 -17.42
CA TYR A 264 12.72 -11.92 -16.89
C TYR A 264 11.69 -12.59 -17.81
N THR A 265 12.15 -13.35 -18.81
CA THR A 265 11.30 -14.18 -19.68
C THR A 265 10.16 -13.40 -20.34
N CYS A 266 10.41 -12.14 -20.71
CA CYS A 266 9.40 -11.29 -21.32
C CYS A 266 9.01 -11.82 -22.71
N THR A 267 7.72 -12.14 -22.90
CA THR A 267 7.19 -12.66 -24.16
C THR A 267 6.53 -11.59 -25.04
N SER A 268 6.40 -10.36 -24.55
CA SER A 268 5.75 -9.26 -25.25
C SER A 268 6.43 -7.93 -24.91
N VAL A 269 6.57 -7.07 -25.92
CA VAL A 269 7.13 -5.71 -25.79
C VAL A 269 6.14 -4.73 -26.40
N VAL A 270 5.74 -3.72 -25.62
CA VAL A 270 4.82 -2.66 -26.06
C VAL A 270 5.61 -1.35 -26.22
N VAL A 271 5.55 -0.76 -27.41
CA VAL A 271 6.23 0.52 -27.73
C VAL A 271 5.17 1.59 -27.94
N LEU A 272 5.26 2.69 -27.16
CA LEU A 272 4.26 3.77 -27.16
C LEU A 272 4.73 5.04 -27.90
N ASN A 273 5.81 4.95 -28.66
CA ASN A 273 6.36 6.05 -29.45
C ASN A 273 6.46 5.66 -30.93
N GLN A 274 6.42 6.65 -31.82
CA GLN A 274 6.89 6.43 -33.19
C GLN A 274 8.40 6.20 -33.17
N LEU A 275 8.85 5.22 -33.96
CA LEU A 275 10.26 4.85 -34.13
C LEU A 275 10.92 5.68 -35.22
#